data_AF-A0A7S1E9Q7-F1
#
_entry.id   AF-A0A7S1E9Q7-F1
#
_cell.length_a   1.000
_cell.length_b   1.000
_cell.length_c   1.000
_cell.angle_alpha   90.00
_cell.angle_beta   90.00
_cell.angle_gamma   90.00
#
_symmetry.space_group_name_H-M   'P 1'
#
loop_
_entity.id
_entity.type
_entity.pdbx_description
1 polymer ?
#
loop_
_entity_poly.entity_id
_entity_poly.type
_entity_poly.pdbx_seq_one_letter_code
_entity_poly.pdbx_strand_id
1 'polypeptide(L)'
;KNLKERLAKVVDQPFARCTYRDAIAFLQEEIAKDPSNWQFPDVEFGTDLATEHERWLAEEKFNSCVFIYNYPKSIKAFYMRDNDEDGGDTVSAMDLLVPGVGELIG
;
A
#
# COMPACT_ATOMS: atom_id res chain seq x y z
N LYS A 1 -9.86 15.28 18.16
CA LYS A 1 -9.46 16.69 17.92
C LYS A 1 -8.57 16.71 16.66
N ASN A 2 -8.52 17.81 15.89
CA ASN A 2 -7.76 17.96 14.62
C ASN A 2 -8.38 17.36 13.34
N LEU A 3 -9.69 17.08 13.32
CA LEU A 3 -10.37 16.54 12.12
C LEU A 3 -10.23 17.45 10.89
N LYS A 4 -10.45 18.76 11.06
CA LYS A 4 -10.36 19.72 9.95
C LYS A 4 -8.96 19.76 9.31
N GLU A 5 -7.92 19.72 10.13
CA GLU A 5 -6.53 19.71 9.66
C GLU A 5 -6.19 18.41 8.92
N ARG A 6 -6.66 17.25 9.43
CA ARG A 6 -6.49 15.97 8.74
C ARG A 6 -7.19 15.96 7.38
N LEU A 7 -8.44 16.46 7.33
CA LEU A 7 -9.18 16.57 6.08
C LEU A 7 -8.51 17.55 5.11
N ALA A 8 -8.01 18.68 5.59
CA ALA A 8 -7.28 19.64 4.76
C ALA A 8 -6.03 18.99 4.15
N LYS A 9 -5.23 18.23 4.94
CA LYS A 9 -4.09 17.48 4.39
C LYS A 9 -4.48 16.51 3.28
N VAL A 10 -5.58 15.78 3.45
CA VAL A 10 -6.09 14.85 2.43
C VAL A 10 -6.50 15.59 1.16
N VAL A 11 -7.11 16.77 1.28
CA VAL A 11 -7.60 17.54 0.12
C VAL A 11 -6.47 18.29 -0.59
N ASP A 12 -5.53 18.86 0.17
CA ASP A 12 -4.54 19.81 -0.33
C ASP A 12 -3.26 19.14 -0.82
N GLN A 13 -3.00 17.89 -0.42
CA GLN A 13 -1.80 17.15 -0.84
C GLN A 13 -2.09 16.23 -2.03
N PRO A 14 -1.18 16.16 -3.02
CA PRO A 14 -1.29 15.19 -4.09
C PRO A 14 -1.14 13.77 -3.54
N PHE A 15 -1.89 12.84 -4.11
CA PHE A 15 -1.82 11.45 -3.70
C PHE A 15 -0.57 10.83 -4.31
N ALA A 16 0.18 10.10 -3.49
CA ALA A 16 1.29 9.30 -3.98
C ALA A 16 0.77 8.12 -4.80
N ARG A 17 1.62 7.59 -5.68
CA ARG A 17 1.35 6.37 -6.45
C ARG A 17 2.58 5.47 -6.32
N CYS A 18 2.35 4.24 -5.93
CA CYS A 18 3.40 3.26 -5.67
C CYS A 18 2.96 1.91 -6.25
N THR A 19 3.84 1.23 -6.98
CA THR A 19 3.52 -0.14 -7.40
C THR A 19 3.52 -1.06 -6.18
N TYR A 20 2.77 -2.16 -6.23
CA TYR A 20 2.83 -3.19 -5.18
C TYR A 20 4.26 -3.70 -4.97
N ARG A 21 5.03 -3.88 -6.05
CA ARG A 21 6.43 -4.33 -5.98
C ARG A 21 7.30 -3.34 -5.20
N ASP A 22 7.16 -2.05 -5.47
CA ASP A 22 7.89 -1.01 -4.73
C ASP A 22 7.43 -0.94 -3.27
N ALA A 23 6.13 -1.11 -3.01
CA ALA A 23 5.59 -1.14 -1.65
C ALA A 23 6.20 -2.28 -0.82
N ILE A 24 6.26 -3.50 -1.38
CA ILE A 24 6.94 -4.64 -0.75
C ILE A 24 8.42 -4.33 -0.50
N ALA A 25 9.14 -3.75 -1.48
CA ALA A 25 10.55 -3.41 -1.30
C ALA A 25 10.77 -2.41 -0.16
N PHE A 26 9.93 -1.38 -0.05
CA PHE A 26 10.01 -0.40 1.05
C PHE A 26 9.70 -1.03 2.41
N LEU A 27 8.71 -1.92 2.48
CA LEU A 27 8.38 -2.62 3.72
C LEU A 27 9.51 -3.56 4.13
N GLN A 28 10.07 -4.34 3.21
CA GLN A 28 11.21 -5.21 3.48
C GLN A 28 12.42 -4.42 4.01
N GLU A 29 12.74 -3.27 3.39
CA GLU A 29 13.83 -2.40 3.85
C GLU A 29 13.58 -1.86 5.26
N GLU A 30 12.35 -1.46 5.58
CA GLU A 30 12.02 -0.94 6.90
C GLU A 30 12.00 -2.03 7.97
N ILE A 31 11.33 -3.16 7.69
CA ILE A 31 11.22 -4.29 8.60
C ILE A 31 12.60 -4.83 8.95
N ALA A 32 13.53 -4.88 7.99
CA ALA A 32 14.89 -5.34 8.22
C ALA A 32 15.66 -4.50 9.26
N LYS A 33 15.25 -3.24 9.53
CA LYS A 33 15.88 -2.40 10.56
C LYS A 33 15.56 -2.88 11.97
N ASP A 34 14.32 -3.31 12.20
CA ASP A 34 13.88 -3.88 13.47
C ASP A 34 12.61 -4.75 13.26
N PRO A 35 12.79 -6.05 12.95
CA PRO A 35 11.66 -6.95 12.69
C PRO A 35 10.75 -7.12 13.91
N SER A 36 11.24 -6.85 15.12
CA SER A 36 10.48 -7.02 16.36
C SER A 36 9.38 -5.96 16.57
N ASN A 37 9.43 -4.86 15.80
CA ASN A 37 8.41 -3.82 15.82
C ASN A 37 7.19 -4.13 14.94
N TRP A 38 7.20 -5.24 14.20
CA TRP A 38 6.15 -5.61 13.26
C TRP A 38 5.43 -6.87 13.72
N GLN A 39 4.09 -6.87 13.63
CA GLN A 39 3.31 -8.05 13.94
C GLN A 39 3.44 -9.13 12.84
N PHE A 40 3.58 -8.71 11.58
CA PHE A 40 3.70 -9.54 10.39
C PHE A 40 4.97 -9.17 9.59
N PRO A 41 6.18 -9.46 10.10
CA PRO A 41 7.44 -9.03 9.48
C PRO A 41 7.74 -9.70 8.13
N ASP A 42 7.12 -10.86 7.86
CA ASP A 42 7.37 -11.61 6.63
C ASP A 42 6.51 -11.07 5.48
N VAL A 43 7.07 -10.16 4.69
CA VAL A 43 6.45 -9.60 3.49
C VAL A 43 7.27 -9.94 2.25
N GLU A 44 6.61 -10.47 1.23
CA GLU A 44 7.20 -10.82 -0.06
C GLU A 44 6.19 -10.60 -1.20
N PHE A 45 6.63 -10.80 -2.44
CA PHE A 45 5.73 -10.71 -3.57
C PHE A 45 4.66 -11.80 -3.49
N GLY A 46 3.39 -11.40 -3.41
CA GLY A 46 2.26 -12.31 -3.15
C GLY A 46 1.73 -12.24 -1.72
N THR A 47 2.37 -11.50 -0.81
CA THR A 47 1.82 -11.21 0.52
C THR A 47 0.73 -10.14 0.41
N ASP A 48 -0.44 -10.41 0.99
CA ASP A 48 -1.47 -9.39 1.16
C ASP A 48 -1.07 -8.41 2.28
N LEU A 49 -1.31 -7.11 2.09
CA LEU A 49 -0.84 -6.09 3.02
C LEU A 49 -1.74 -6.05 4.26
N ALA A 50 -1.17 -6.31 5.44
CA ALA A 50 -1.87 -6.06 6.70
C ALA A 50 -2.01 -4.56 6.98
N THR A 51 -2.99 -4.19 7.80
CA THR A 51 -3.27 -2.79 8.18
C THR A 51 -2.04 -2.06 8.74
N GLU A 52 -1.13 -2.75 9.43
CA GLU A 52 0.11 -2.10 9.91
C GLU A 52 1.04 -1.68 8.75
N HIS A 53 1.15 -2.50 7.70
CA HIS A 53 1.92 -2.20 6.49
C HIS A 53 1.32 -1.03 5.75
N GLU A 54 -0.01 -1.04 5.57
CA GLU A 54 -0.75 0.03 4.89
C GLU A 54 -0.59 1.37 5.60
N ARG A 55 -0.76 1.36 6.92
CA ARG A 55 -0.62 2.55 7.74
C ARG A 55 0.80 3.09 7.71
N TRP A 56 1.81 2.23 7.81
CA TRP A 56 3.20 2.66 7.70
C TRP A 56 3.50 3.28 6.32
N LEU A 57 3.00 2.68 5.23
CA LEU A 57 3.17 3.25 3.89
C LEU A 57 2.57 4.67 3.81
N ALA A 58 1.34 4.85 4.29
CA ALA A 58 0.66 6.14 4.22
C ALA A 58 1.21 7.18 5.21
N GLU A 59 1.52 6.80 6.44
CA GLU A 59 1.89 7.70 7.54
C GLU A 59 3.40 8.03 7.54
N GLU A 60 4.25 7.02 7.36
CA GLU A 60 5.70 7.17 7.54
C GLU A 60 6.44 7.25 6.20
N LYS A 61 6.13 6.36 5.25
CA LYS A 61 6.85 6.32 3.96
C LYS A 61 6.51 7.50 3.06
N PHE A 62 5.22 7.76 2.86
CA PHE A 62 4.74 8.80 1.95
C PHE A 62 4.23 10.05 2.67
N ASN A 63 3.83 9.93 3.94
CA ASN A 63 3.20 11.00 4.73
C ASN A 63 2.07 11.70 3.94
N SER A 64 1.29 10.91 3.21
CA SER A 64 0.20 11.32 2.31
C SER A 64 -0.69 10.11 2.00
N CYS A 65 -1.87 10.36 1.45
CA CYS A 65 -2.65 9.30 0.83
C CYS A 65 -1.87 8.67 -0.33
N VAL A 66 -1.91 7.34 -0.45
CA VAL A 66 -1.16 6.62 -1.47
C VAL A 66 -2.04 5.60 -2.17
N PHE A 67 -1.97 5.57 -3.50
CA PHE A 67 -2.48 4.45 -4.30
C PHE A 67 -1.38 3.40 -4.41
N ILE A 68 -1.67 2.19 -3.92
CA ILE A 68 -0.88 1.01 -4.24
C ILE A 68 -1.55 0.35 -5.45
N TYR A 69 -0.80 0.02 -6.50
CA TYR A 69 -1.38 -0.52 -7.73
C TYR A 69 -0.54 -1.64 -8.34
N ASN A 70 -1.14 -2.39 -9.27
CA ASN A 70 -0.56 -3.57 -9.90
C ASN A 70 -0.26 -4.70 -8.91
N TYR A 71 -1.28 -5.12 -8.17
CA TYR A 71 -1.19 -6.24 -7.22
C TYR A 71 -1.00 -7.59 -7.93
N PRO A 72 -0.39 -8.59 -7.26
CA PRO A 72 -0.25 -9.93 -7.79
C PRO A 72 -1.61 -10.54 -8.12
N LYS A 73 -1.71 -11.19 -9.28
CA LYS A 73 -2.93 -11.85 -9.73
C LYS A 73 -3.41 -12.92 -8.74
N SER A 74 -2.48 -13.62 -8.10
CA SER A 74 -2.74 -14.73 -7.19
C SER A 74 -3.52 -14.34 -5.92
N ILE A 75 -3.53 -13.07 -5.55
CA ILE A 75 -4.18 -12.57 -4.32
C ILE A 75 -5.34 -11.63 -4.56
N LYS A 76 -5.74 -11.42 -5.82
CA LYS A 76 -6.85 -10.53 -6.19
C LYS A 76 -7.96 -11.29 -6.91
N ALA A 77 -9.13 -10.66 -7.01
CA ALA A 77 -10.32 -11.30 -7.53
C ALA A 77 -10.22 -11.58 -9.05
N PHE A 78 -10.89 -12.65 -9.49
CA PHE A 78 -10.83 -13.17 -10.86
C PHE A 78 -11.26 -12.20 -11.97
N TYR A 79 -12.01 -11.14 -11.64
CA TYR A 79 -12.54 -10.18 -12.62
C TYR A 79 -11.55 -9.06 -12.95
N MET A 80 -10.42 -8.97 -12.24
CA MET A 80 -9.45 -7.92 -12.47
C MET A 80 -8.67 -8.17 -13.77
N ARG A 81 -8.38 -7.10 -14.52
CA ARG A 81 -7.67 -7.19 -15.81
C ARG A 81 -6.20 -7.54 -15.57
N ASP A 82 -5.66 -8.52 -16.30
CA ASP A 82 -4.23 -8.83 -16.28
C ASP A 82 -3.39 -7.66 -16.85
N ASN A 83 -2.21 -7.43 -16.28
CA ASN A 83 -1.22 -6.51 -16.84
C ASN A 83 -0.33 -7.26 -17.85
N ASP A 84 -0.39 -6.85 -19.11
CA ASP A 84 0.31 -7.55 -20.20
C ASP A 84 1.85 -7.38 -20.11
N GLU A 85 2.31 -6.27 -19.53
CA GLU A 85 3.72 -5.87 -19.47
C GLU A 85 4.60 -6.78 -18.61
N ASP A 86 4.02 -7.47 -17.62
CA ASP A 86 4.74 -8.41 -16.74
C ASP A 86 4.35 -9.87 -16.98
N GLY A 87 3.77 -10.16 -18.15
CA GLY A 87 3.33 -11.51 -18.51
C GLY A 87 2.08 -11.97 -17.77
N GLY A 88 1.30 -11.05 -17.18
CA GLY A 88 0.08 -11.34 -16.44
C GLY A 88 0.32 -11.80 -15.00
N ASP A 89 1.47 -11.46 -14.42
CA ASP A 89 1.82 -11.76 -13.03
C ASP A 89 1.09 -10.80 -12.06
N THR A 90 0.77 -9.59 -12.53
CA THR A 90 -0.07 -8.63 -11.82
C THR A 90 -1.38 -8.34 -12.55
N VAL A 91 -2.32 -7.77 -11.81
CA VAL A 91 -3.60 -7.28 -12.33
C VAL A 91 -3.73 -5.77 -12.12
N SER A 92 -4.54 -5.10 -12.94
CA SER A 92 -4.88 -3.67 -12.85
C SER A 92 -5.79 -3.37 -11.65
N ALA A 93 -5.35 -3.77 -10.45
CA ALA A 93 -5.94 -3.44 -9.16
C ALA A 93 -5.28 -2.18 -8.59
N MET A 94 -6.03 -1.46 -7.75
CA MET A 94 -5.48 -0.37 -6.95
C MET A 94 -6.23 -0.26 -5.63
N ASP A 95 -5.48 0.00 -4.55
CA ASP A 95 -6.04 0.27 -3.23
C ASP A 95 -5.59 1.68 -2.80
N LEU A 96 -6.50 2.48 -2.24
CA LEU A 96 -6.21 3.80 -1.68
C LEU A 96 -6.00 3.69 -0.17
N LEU A 97 -4.78 3.97 0.28
CA LEU A 97 -4.42 3.99 1.69
C LEU A 97 -4.49 5.42 2.22
N VAL A 98 -5.16 5.60 3.36
CA VAL A 98 -5.37 6.90 4.02
C VAL A 98 -4.72 6.91 5.41
N PRO A 99 -3.90 7.94 5.74
CA PRO A 99 -3.28 8.07 7.06
C PRO A 99 -4.27 7.98 8.22
N GLY A 100 -3.96 7.09 9.17
CA GLY A 100 -4.75 6.79 10.36
C GLY A 100 -5.91 5.81 10.14
N VAL A 101 -6.13 5.33 8.91
CA VAL A 101 -7.21 4.37 8.59
C VAL A 101 -6.65 3.08 7.99
N GLY A 102 -5.74 3.17 7.01
CA GLY A 102 -5.38 2.06 6.14
C GLY A 102 -6.16 2.14 4.83
N GLU A 103 -6.55 1.02 4.25
CA GLU A 103 -7.39 0.97 3.05
C GLU A 103 -8.74 1.71 3.23
N LEU A 104 -9.10 2.52 2.22
CA LEU A 104 -10.41 3.17 2.12
C LEU A 104 -11.17 2.81 0.82
N ILE A 105 -10.46 2.53 -0.27
CA ILE A 105 -11.03 2.21 -1.59
C ILE A 105 -10.19 1.08 -2.21
N GLY A 106 -10.85 0.11 -2.86
CA GLY A 106 -10.27 -0.99 -3.64
C GLY A 106 -11.18 -1.44 -4.77
#